data_AF-A0A2E9QN78-F1
#
_entry.id   AF-A0A2E9QN78-F1
#
_cell.length_a   1.000
_cell.length_b   1.000
_cell.length_c   1.000
_cell.angle_alpha   90.00
_cell.angle_beta   90.00
_cell.angle_gamma   90.00
#
_symmetry.space_group_name_H-M   'P 1'
#
loop_
_entity.id
_entity.type
_entity.pdbx_description
1 polymer ?
#
loop_
_entity_poly.entity_id
_entity_poly.type
_entity_poly.pdbx_seq_one_letter_code
_entity_poly.pdbx_strand_id
1 'polypeptide(L)'
;MGFRLLSQEAHPTQVVLKYQDWQMLILRAVMALIGSVISVVGGISVQQEFQLSNVLILGFGVSLIGLACVLNWFVNVPDKLVFDNERGWLCIEEKKGRATQRAYLPYTDILTFRMERYVGTSGDSSTPWFIVFLVKQDGAFWELYTSRSEETSREVFVYLQEHVDLSKEPDFVDASPPQDVFEVLEEPHRTLVTWKAPAALSKYLFAFFILLALSSVVSGIVLYGGMPLFLGGGLAAFLGMLWLLIGYSFFANLSAKMMVEVRKKELEVRQEGGITHKQPFTLPLFKLKALCFDVSSEQQEAALQCLTEQDIREREEMKEGTISFDEVWASIVFNDSTHSIETGRLTIGERLYLEQLLEDVIFERANRDVA
;
A
#
# COMPACT_ATOMS: atom_id res chain seq x y z
N MET A 1 13.99 0.46 4.54
CA MET A 1 12.93 0.51 5.58
C MET A 1 12.43 -0.91 5.75
N GLY A 2 11.96 -1.32 6.92
CA GLY A 2 11.56 -2.71 7.11
C GLY A 2 11.13 -3.00 8.54
N PHE A 3 10.59 -4.19 8.76
CA PHE A 3 10.27 -4.64 10.11
C PHE A 3 11.55 -4.87 10.92
N ARG A 4 11.47 -4.78 12.24
CA ARG A 4 12.51 -5.22 13.16
C ARG A 4 11.95 -6.30 14.06
N LEU A 5 12.76 -7.34 14.28
CA LEU A 5 12.50 -8.34 15.32
C LEU A 5 12.53 -7.66 16.69
N LEU A 6 11.43 -7.80 17.42
CA LEU A 6 11.35 -7.43 18.83
C LEU A 6 11.57 -8.68 19.68
N SER A 7 12.82 -9.07 19.89
CA SER A 7 13.15 -10.30 20.64
C SER A 7 12.87 -10.25 22.14
N GLN A 8 12.52 -9.08 22.71
CA GLN A 8 12.37 -8.89 24.17
C GLN A 8 10.98 -8.45 24.65
N GLU A 9 10.07 -8.06 23.76
CA GLU A 9 8.72 -7.58 24.13
C GLU A 9 7.61 -8.62 23.89
N ALA A 10 7.92 -9.74 23.24
CA ALA A 10 6.95 -10.75 22.88
C ALA A 10 6.73 -11.76 24.02
N HIS A 11 5.50 -12.25 24.17
CA HIS A 11 5.22 -13.46 24.95
C HIS A 11 6.16 -14.59 24.48
N PRO A 12 6.58 -15.54 25.34
CA PRO A 12 7.50 -16.60 24.96
C PRO A 12 7.02 -17.47 23.78
N THR A 13 5.72 -17.41 23.46
CA THR A 13 5.07 -18.12 22.35
C THR A 13 4.87 -17.27 21.10
N GLN A 14 5.35 -16.03 21.08
CA GLN A 14 5.10 -15.08 20.00
C GLN A 14 6.40 -14.58 19.37
N VAL A 15 6.40 -14.43 18.05
CA VAL A 15 7.45 -13.71 17.31
C VAL A 15 6.84 -12.44 16.72
N VAL A 16 7.38 -11.28 17.13
CA VAL A 16 6.84 -9.97 16.73
C VAL A 16 7.82 -9.25 15.83
N LEU A 17 7.35 -8.93 14.62
CA LEU A 17 8.00 -8.04 13.68
C LEU A 17 7.30 -6.67 13.75
N LYS A 18 8.01 -5.62 14.14
CA LYS A 18 7.46 -4.25 14.20
C LYS A 18 8.03 -3.39 13.10
N TYR A 19 7.15 -2.73 12.34
CA TYR A 19 7.59 -1.79 11.32
C TYR A 19 8.22 -0.57 12.00
N GLN A 20 9.47 -0.25 11.65
CA GLN A 20 10.17 0.90 12.22
C GLN A 20 10.57 1.90 11.14
N ASP A 21 9.84 3.02 11.13
CA ASP A 21 10.06 4.12 10.20
C ASP A 21 10.58 5.38 10.92
N TRP A 22 11.57 5.20 11.79
CA TRP A 22 12.10 6.28 12.63
C TRP A 22 12.69 7.42 11.79
N GLN A 23 13.30 7.10 10.64
CA GLN A 23 13.89 8.09 9.74
C GLN A 23 12.81 9.02 9.18
N MET A 24 11.69 8.47 8.70
CA MET A 24 10.58 9.30 8.25
C MET A 24 9.90 10.01 9.41
N LEU A 25 9.79 9.39 10.58
CA LEU A 25 9.23 10.05 11.76
C LEU A 25 10.05 11.28 12.16
N ILE A 26 11.39 11.18 12.18
CA ILE A 26 12.26 12.32 12.45
C ILE A 26 12.17 13.36 11.34
N LEU A 27 12.23 12.94 10.07
CA LEU A 27 12.10 13.87 8.95
C LEU A 27 10.79 14.67 9.05
N ARG A 28 9.66 13.99 9.29
CA ARG A 28 8.35 14.61 9.50
C ARG A 28 8.35 15.58 10.67
N ALA A 29 8.89 15.17 11.83
CA ALA A 29 8.95 16.01 13.02
C ALA A 29 9.79 17.27 12.81
N VAL A 30 10.97 17.13 12.19
CA VAL A 30 11.87 18.24 11.86
C VAL A 30 11.20 19.21 10.88
N MET A 31 10.58 18.70 9.81
CA MET A 31 9.88 19.52 8.82
C MET A 31 8.69 20.26 9.42
N ALA A 32 7.88 19.59 10.25
CA ALA A 32 6.74 20.21 10.93
C ALA A 32 7.19 21.28 11.93
N LEU A 33 8.26 21.03 12.69
CA LEU A 33 8.81 21.98 13.66
C LEU A 33 9.36 23.23 12.96
N ILE A 34 10.25 23.04 11.98
CA ILE A 34 10.84 24.14 11.21
C ILE A 34 9.73 24.91 10.48
N GLY A 35 8.82 24.20 9.81
CA GLY A 35 7.68 24.80 9.12
C GLY A 35 6.80 25.64 10.06
N SER A 36 6.51 25.14 11.26
CA SER A 36 5.70 25.86 12.26
C SER A 36 6.37 27.15 12.73
N VAL A 37 7.67 27.10 13.05
CA VAL A 37 8.42 28.30 13.46
C VAL A 37 8.44 29.35 12.34
N ILE A 38 8.74 28.92 11.11
CA ILE A 38 8.76 29.80 9.94
C ILE A 38 7.38 30.39 9.66
N SER A 39 6.30 29.59 9.75
CA SER A 39 4.93 30.07 9.56
C SER A 39 4.52 31.10 10.61
N VAL A 40 4.88 30.88 11.88
CA VAL A 40 4.56 31.84 12.96
C VAL A 40 5.32 33.15 12.75
N VAL A 41 6.63 33.09 12.49
CA VAL A 41 7.44 34.28 12.21
C VAL A 41 6.91 35.01 10.98
N GLY A 42 6.68 34.31 9.88
CA GLY A 42 6.11 34.89 8.66
C GLY A 42 4.74 35.51 8.91
N GLY A 43 3.86 34.85 9.67
CA GLY A 43 2.54 35.37 10.04
C GLY A 43 2.60 36.66 10.85
N ILE A 44 3.47 36.71 11.86
CA ILE A 44 3.70 37.93 12.66
C ILE A 44 4.25 39.04 11.78
N SER A 45 5.25 38.76 10.95
CA SER A 45 5.85 39.75 10.06
C SER A 45 4.86 40.29 9.03
N VAL A 46 3.98 39.44 8.47
CA VAL A 46 2.90 39.87 7.55
C VAL A 46 1.88 40.77 8.27
N GLN A 47 1.55 40.48 9.54
CA GLN A 47 0.65 41.33 10.33
C GLN A 47 1.25 42.69 10.65
N GLN A 48 2.56 42.76 10.90
CA GLN A 48 3.26 44.02 11.18
C GLN A 48 3.46 44.84 9.91
N GLU A 49 3.90 44.19 8.84
CA GLU A 49 4.15 44.84 7.56
C GLU A 49 3.89 43.88 6.40
N PHE A 50 2.98 44.28 5.51
CA PHE A 50 2.66 43.50 4.31
C PHE A 50 3.75 43.67 3.25
N GLN A 51 4.92 43.07 3.50
CA GLN A 51 6.02 42.97 2.55
C GLN A 51 6.06 41.58 1.90
N LEU A 52 6.52 41.54 0.65
CA LEU A 52 6.67 40.30 -0.10
C LEU A 52 7.49 39.25 0.65
N SER A 53 8.66 39.63 1.17
CA SER A 53 9.55 38.76 1.94
C SER A 53 8.81 38.03 3.07
N ASN A 54 7.92 38.72 3.78
CA ASN A 54 7.14 38.16 4.88
C ASN A 54 6.11 37.14 4.40
N VAL A 55 5.44 37.42 3.27
CA VAL A 55 4.50 36.48 2.62
C VAL A 55 5.21 35.22 2.13
N LEU A 56 6.44 35.35 1.60
CA LEU A 56 7.24 34.20 1.17
C LEU A 56 7.67 33.32 2.34
N ILE A 57 8.11 33.93 3.45
CA ILE A 57 8.45 33.22 4.68
C ILE A 57 7.22 32.44 5.17
N LEU A 58 6.05 33.08 5.26
CA LEU A 58 4.81 32.42 5.67
C LEU A 58 4.47 31.23 4.76
N GLY A 59 4.47 31.43 3.44
CA GLY A 59 4.12 30.39 2.47
C GLY A 59 5.11 29.22 2.46
N PHE A 60 6.40 29.48 2.65
CA PHE A 60 7.41 28.42 2.79
C PHE A 60 7.18 27.58 4.05
N GLY A 61 6.90 28.24 5.19
CA GLY A 61 6.55 27.55 6.43
C GLY A 61 5.33 26.64 6.26
N VAL A 62 4.26 27.16 5.65
CA VAL A 62 3.02 26.39 5.43
C VAL A 62 3.27 25.21 4.49
N SER A 63 4.11 25.38 3.46
CA SER A 63 4.46 24.31 2.53
C SER A 63 5.24 23.19 3.22
N LEU A 64 6.17 23.51 4.14
CA LEU A 64 6.90 22.51 4.93
C LEU A 64 5.97 21.72 5.86
N ILE A 65 5.02 22.39 6.52
CA ILE A 65 4.00 21.72 7.35
C ILE A 65 3.16 20.79 6.47
N GLY A 66 2.70 21.28 5.32
CA GLY A 66 1.93 20.47 4.37
C GLY A 66 2.69 19.24 3.90
N LEU A 67 3.98 19.39 3.54
CA LEU A 67 4.81 18.27 3.12
C LEU A 67 5.02 17.25 4.25
N ALA A 68 5.24 17.70 5.49
CA ALA A 68 5.31 16.82 6.65
C ALA A 68 4.02 15.99 6.85
N CYS A 69 2.85 16.58 6.59
CA CYS A 69 1.58 15.87 6.61
C CYS A 69 1.45 14.84 5.47
N VAL A 70 1.85 15.20 4.24
CA VAL A 70 1.78 14.31 3.07
C VAL A 70 2.67 13.08 3.26
N LEU A 71 3.84 13.24 3.90
CA LEU A 71 4.75 12.13 4.19
C LEU A 71 4.12 11.02 5.06
N ASN A 72 3.04 11.29 5.79
CA ASN A 72 2.31 10.26 6.55
C ASN A 72 1.50 9.30 5.66
N TRP A 73 1.26 9.63 4.40
CA TRP A 73 0.38 8.82 3.52
C TRP A 73 1.10 7.97 2.50
N PHE A 74 2.43 8.05 2.46
CA PHE A 74 3.23 7.23 1.55
C PHE A 74 3.54 5.85 2.10
N VAL A 75 3.02 5.47 3.28
CA VAL A 75 3.33 4.19 3.91
C VAL A 75 2.03 3.51 4.34
N ASN A 76 1.55 2.56 3.53
CA ASN A 76 0.50 1.61 3.89
C ASN A 76 1.16 0.28 4.28
N VAL A 77 1.83 0.24 5.42
CA VAL A 77 2.52 -0.94 5.94
C VAL A 77 1.98 -1.22 7.33
N PRO A 78 1.74 -2.49 7.72
CA PRO A 78 1.21 -2.80 9.04
C PRO A 78 2.20 -2.37 10.13
N ASP A 79 1.66 -1.96 11.27
CA ASP A 79 2.47 -1.56 12.43
C ASP A 79 3.25 -2.77 12.96
N LYS A 80 2.60 -3.93 13.00
CA LYS A 80 3.19 -5.18 13.47
C LYS A 80 2.65 -6.39 12.71
N LEU A 81 3.52 -7.40 12.62
CA LEU A 81 3.18 -8.76 12.28
C LEU A 81 3.53 -9.62 13.50
N VAL A 82 2.55 -10.32 14.05
CA VAL A 82 2.68 -11.14 15.26
C VAL A 82 2.39 -12.59 14.89
N PHE A 83 3.45 -13.40 14.85
CA PHE A 83 3.38 -14.85 14.70
C PHE A 83 3.06 -15.44 16.08
N ASP A 84 1.84 -15.93 16.27
CA ASP A 84 1.36 -16.54 17.50
C ASP A 84 1.40 -18.06 17.40
N ASN A 85 2.45 -18.67 17.96
CA ASN A 85 2.64 -20.13 17.93
C ASN A 85 1.74 -20.88 18.92
N GLU A 86 1.08 -20.18 19.85
CA GLU A 86 0.11 -20.82 20.73
C GLU A 86 -1.18 -21.10 19.96
N ARG A 87 -1.56 -20.14 19.11
CA ARG A 87 -2.82 -20.17 18.34
C ARG A 87 -2.67 -20.70 16.91
N GLY A 88 -1.47 -20.64 16.31
CA GLY A 88 -1.24 -21.03 14.91
C GLY A 88 -1.64 -19.96 13.89
N TRP A 89 -1.47 -18.68 14.24
CA TRP A 89 -1.90 -17.54 13.39
C TRP A 89 -0.83 -16.46 13.26
N LEU A 90 -0.76 -15.85 12.08
CA LEU A 90 -0.14 -14.56 11.85
C LEU A 90 -1.19 -13.46 12.03
N CYS A 91 -1.05 -12.66 13.08
CA CYS A 91 -1.85 -11.47 13.31
C CYS A 91 -1.17 -10.23 12.68
N ILE A 92 -1.90 -9.56 11.80
CA ILE A 92 -1.51 -8.32 11.13
C ILE A 92 -2.16 -7.17 11.88
N GLU A 93 -1.37 -6.33 12.57
CA GLU A 93 -1.88 -5.18 13.31
C GLU A 93 -1.68 -3.88 12.52
N GLU A 94 -2.76 -3.14 12.28
CA GLU A 94 -2.77 -1.93 11.47
C GLU A 94 -3.44 -0.77 12.20
N LYS A 95 -2.82 0.42 12.25
CA LYS A 95 -3.48 1.63 12.74
C LYS A 95 -4.32 2.28 11.65
N LYS A 96 -5.62 2.35 11.90
CA LYS A 96 -6.58 3.12 11.11
C LYS A 96 -7.11 4.29 11.96
N GLY A 97 -6.46 5.44 11.84
CA GLY A 97 -6.76 6.60 12.68
C GLY A 97 -6.40 6.37 14.14
N ARG A 98 -7.40 6.29 15.03
CA ARG A 98 -7.21 6.00 16.47
C ARG A 98 -7.47 4.54 16.84
N ALA A 99 -8.04 3.75 15.94
CA ALA A 99 -8.33 2.33 16.18
C ALA A 99 -7.20 1.45 15.65
N THR A 100 -6.97 0.32 16.32
CA THR A 100 -6.15 -0.76 15.80
C THR A 100 -7.07 -1.79 15.17
N GLN A 101 -6.85 -2.06 13.89
CA GLN A 101 -7.46 -3.15 13.16
C GLN A 101 -6.53 -4.36 13.19
N ARG A 102 -7.12 -5.55 13.26
CA ARG A 102 -6.40 -6.81 13.20
C ARG A 102 -6.97 -7.67 12.10
N ALA A 103 -6.08 -8.31 11.35
CA ALA A 103 -6.43 -9.37 10.42
C ALA A 103 -5.58 -10.60 10.75
N TYR A 104 -6.07 -11.78 10.39
CA TYR A 104 -5.47 -13.05 10.78
C TYR A 104 -5.27 -13.93 9.55
N LEU A 105 -4.05 -14.43 9.38
CA LEU A 105 -3.69 -15.43 8.38
C LEU A 105 -3.29 -16.72 9.13
N PRO A 106 -3.96 -17.85 8.91
CA PRO A 106 -3.61 -19.09 9.61
C PRO A 106 -2.28 -19.62 9.08
N TYR A 107 -1.54 -20.35 9.92
CA TYR A 107 -0.26 -20.94 9.52
C TYR A 107 -0.40 -22.00 8.41
N THR A 108 -1.57 -22.62 8.27
CA THR A 108 -1.87 -23.55 7.17
C THR A 108 -1.70 -22.92 5.79
N ASP A 109 -1.93 -21.61 5.69
CA ASP A 109 -1.85 -20.85 4.44
C ASP A 109 -0.43 -20.37 4.16
N ILE A 110 0.49 -20.56 5.11
CA ILE A 110 1.90 -20.21 5.01
C ILE A 110 2.68 -21.46 4.64
N LEU A 111 3.35 -21.43 3.49
CA LEU A 111 4.18 -22.53 3.03
C LEU A 111 5.54 -22.54 3.74
N THR A 112 6.27 -21.42 3.71
CA THR A 112 7.63 -21.33 4.28
C THR A 112 8.13 -19.88 4.36
N PHE A 113 9.31 -19.70 4.93
CA PHE A 113 10.11 -18.48 4.78
C PHE A 113 11.19 -18.69 3.71
N ARG A 114 11.55 -17.63 2.99
CA ARG A 114 12.60 -17.65 1.96
C ARG A 114 13.46 -16.40 2.04
N MET A 115 14.76 -16.53 1.75
CA MET A 115 15.67 -15.40 1.60
C MET A 115 16.17 -15.32 0.15
N GLU A 116 16.07 -14.14 -0.44
CA GLU A 116 16.48 -13.85 -1.82
C GLU A 116 17.47 -12.70 -1.84
N ARG A 117 18.33 -12.67 -2.87
CA ARG A 117 19.22 -11.55 -3.14
C ARG A 117 18.70 -10.80 -4.35
N TYR A 118 18.34 -9.54 -4.15
CA TYR A 118 17.97 -8.61 -5.20
C TYR A 118 19.16 -7.68 -5.54
N VAL A 119 19.34 -7.33 -6.80
CA VAL A 119 20.38 -6.36 -7.21
C VAL A 119 19.70 -5.18 -7.86
N GLY A 120 19.49 -4.12 -7.07
CA GLY A 120 18.96 -2.87 -7.59
C GLY A 120 20.02 -2.20 -8.47
N THR A 121 19.74 -2.11 -9.77
CA THR A 121 20.54 -1.35 -10.74
C THR A 121 20.02 0.08 -10.81
N SER A 122 20.84 1.04 -10.39
CA SER A 122 20.56 2.47 -10.57
C SER A 122 21.78 3.12 -11.22
N GLY A 123 21.69 3.33 -12.53
CA GLY A 123 22.82 3.80 -13.35
C GLY A 123 23.98 2.80 -13.35
N ASP A 124 25.21 3.28 -13.12
CA ASP A 124 26.43 2.45 -13.05
C ASP A 124 26.64 1.76 -11.70
N SER A 125 25.75 1.98 -10.71
CA SER A 125 25.87 1.39 -9.38
C SER A 125 24.89 0.24 -9.19
N SER A 126 25.39 -0.92 -8.81
CA SER A 126 24.61 -2.05 -8.34
C SER A 126 24.72 -2.14 -6.83
N THR A 127 23.59 -2.02 -6.13
CA THR A 127 23.55 -2.23 -4.68
C THR A 127 22.78 -3.52 -4.42
N PRO A 128 23.42 -4.55 -3.85
CA PRO A 128 22.69 -5.75 -3.45
C PRO A 128 21.80 -5.44 -2.25
N TRP A 129 20.60 -5.98 -2.31
CA TRP A 129 19.63 -6.04 -1.23
C TRP A 129 19.32 -7.51 -0.98
N PHE A 130 19.05 -7.85 0.26
CA PHE A 130 18.70 -9.19 0.71
C PHE A 130 17.34 -9.08 1.38
N ILE A 131 16.40 -9.90 0.89
CA ILE A 131 14.99 -9.80 1.23
C ILE A 131 14.56 -11.13 1.85
N VAL A 132 13.87 -11.06 2.97
CA VAL A 132 13.24 -12.21 3.63
C VAL A 132 11.75 -12.14 3.37
N PHE A 133 11.23 -13.19 2.74
CA PHE A 133 9.84 -13.36 2.37
C PHE A 133 9.15 -14.40 3.24
N LEU A 134 7.87 -14.16 3.50
CA LEU A 134 6.87 -15.20 3.78
C LEU A 134 6.29 -15.65 2.45
N VAL A 135 6.26 -16.97 2.23
CA VAL A 135 5.69 -17.58 1.04
C VAL A 135 4.38 -18.26 1.44
N LYS A 136 3.26 -17.88 0.84
CA LYS A 136 1.95 -18.50 1.04
C LYS A 136 1.78 -19.76 0.18
N GLN A 137 0.80 -20.60 0.52
CA GLN A 137 0.46 -21.82 -0.23
C GLN A 137 0.03 -21.51 -1.67
N ASP A 138 -0.82 -20.49 -1.82
CA ASP A 138 -1.26 -19.92 -3.11
C ASP A 138 -0.11 -19.35 -3.98
N GLY A 139 1.10 -19.27 -3.42
CA GLY A 139 2.30 -18.77 -4.08
C GLY A 139 2.52 -17.27 -3.93
N ALA A 140 1.79 -16.56 -3.07
CA ALA A 140 2.07 -15.15 -2.79
C ALA A 140 3.37 -14.96 -1.99
N PHE A 141 4.05 -13.84 -2.26
CA PHE A 141 5.27 -13.43 -1.60
C PHE A 141 5.03 -12.17 -0.79
N TRP A 142 5.24 -12.28 0.52
CA TRP A 142 5.11 -11.16 1.45
C TRP A 142 6.47 -10.79 2.02
N GLU A 143 6.96 -9.62 1.64
CA GLU A 143 8.21 -9.05 2.13
C GLU A 143 8.11 -8.76 3.64
N LEU A 144 8.87 -9.50 4.44
CA LEU A 144 8.94 -9.32 5.89
C LEU A 144 10.13 -8.44 6.30
N TYR A 145 11.25 -8.52 5.59
CA TYR A 145 12.47 -7.81 5.96
C TYR A 145 13.37 -7.56 4.77
N THR A 146 13.96 -6.36 4.69
CA THR A 146 14.91 -5.99 3.63
C THR A 146 16.11 -5.26 4.21
N SER A 147 17.32 -5.72 3.84
CA SER A 147 18.59 -5.13 4.27
C SER A 147 19.65 -5.21 3.17
N ARG A 148 20.67 -4.36 3.27
CA ARG A 148 21.88 -4.44 2.42
C ARG A 148 22.90 -5.48 2.93
N SER A 149 22.70 -5.95 4.15
CA SER A 149 23.57 -6.95 4.79
C SER A 149 22.97 -8.34 4.62
N GLU A 150 23.71 -9.23 3.95
CA GLU A 150 23.34 -10.65 3.86
C GLU A 150 23.28 -11.29 5.23
N GLU A 151 24.29 -11.04 6.06
CA GLU A 151 24.41 -11.60 7.41
C GLU A 151 23.18 -11.24 8.27
N THR A 152 22.79 -9.96 8.27
CA THR A 152 21.61 -9.51 9.04
C THR A 152 20.32 -10.11 8.52
N SER A 153 20.16 -10.25 7.20
CA SER A 153 18.96 -10.86 6.61
C SER A 153 18.90 -12.36 6.90
N ARG A 154 20.06 -13.02 6.87
CA ARG A 154 20.21 -14.44 7.22
C ARG A 154 19.91 -14.68 8.69
N GLU A 155 20.36 -13.82 9.61
CA GLU A 155 20.00 -13.89 11.03
C GLU A 155 18.48 -13.81 11.23
N VAL A 156 17.81 -12.85 10.57
CA VAL A 156 16.34 -12.72 10.63
C VAL A 156 15.65 -13.97 10.07
N PHE A 157 16.11 -14.46 8.92
CA PHE A 157 15.58 -15.65 8.27
C PHE A 157 15.69 -16.89 9.15
N VAL A 158 16.89 -17.17 9.69
CA VAL A 158 17.13 -18.29 10.60
C VAL A 158 16.30 -18.15 11.86
N TYR A 159 16.23 -16.95 12.44
CA TYR A 159 15.39 -16.71 13.61
C TYR A 159 13.93 -17.05 13.35
N LEU A 160 13.35 -16.61 12.23
CA LEU A 160 11.97 -16.92 11.86
C LEU A 160 11.77 -18.43 11.67
N GLN A 161 12.69 -19.12 11.00
CA GLN A 161 12.61 -20.57 10.82
C GLN A 161 12.69 -21.35 12.13
N GLU A 162 13.50 -20.91 13.09
CA GLU A 162 13.68 -21.60 14.37
C GLU A 162 12.57 -21.32 15.38
N HIS A 163 11.96 -20.13 15.33
CA HIS A 163 11.05 -19.64 16.37
C HIS A 163 9.60 -19.55 15.93
N VAL A 164 9.27 -19.68 14.63
CA VAL A 164 7.88 -19.75 14.16
C VAL A 164 7.53 -21.21 13.87
N ASP A 165 6.59 -21.75 14.62
CA ASP A 165 6.13 -23.12 14.46
C ASP A 165 4.95 -23.18 13.47
N LEU A 166 5.25 -23.16 12.16
CA LEU A 166 4.26 -23.26 11.10
C LEU A 166 3.48 -24.60 11.10
N SER A 167 3.93 -25.61 11.86
CA SER A 167 3.22 -26.88 11.98
C SER A 167 2.03 -26.82 12.94
N LYS A 168 1.88 -25.71 13.68
CA LYS A 168 0.81 -25.51 14.63
C LYS A 168 -0.56 -25.41 13.94
N GLU A 169 -1.49 -26.29 14.33
CA GLU A 169 -2.88 -26.19 13.88
C GLU A 169 -3.55 -24.91 14.39
N PRO A 170 -4.24 -24.16 13.50
CA PRO A 170 -4.92 -22.92 13.87
C PRO A 170 -6.12 -23.20 14.77
N ASP A 171 -6.23 -22.47 15.88
CA ASP A 171 -7.45 -22.42 16.69
C ASP A 171 -8.52 -21.52 16.04
N PHE A 172 -9.76 -21.53 16.53
CA PHE A 172 -10.78 -20.63 16.00
C PHE A 172 -10.49 -19.18 16.41
N VAL A 173 -10.23 -18.32 15.42
CA VAL A 173 -10.17 -16.87 15.59
C VAL A 173 -11.32 -16.22 14.83
N ASP A 174 -12.04 -15.33 15.51
CA ASP A 174 -13.08 -14.51 14.88
C ASP A 174 -12.43 -13.50 13.93
N ALA A 175 -12.32 -13.86 12.65
CA ALA A 175 -11.88 -13.01 11.56
C ALA A 175 -13.05 -12.15 11.02
N SER A 176 -13.74 -11.45 11.93
CA SER A 176 -14.86 -10.59 11.56
C SER A 176 -14.46 -9.52 10.54
N PRO A 177 -15.34 -9.20 9.56
CA PRO A 177 -15.07 -8.18 8.56
C PRO A 177 -14.66 -6.84 9.16
N PRO A 178 -13.74 -6.10 8.51
CA PRO A 178 -13.55 -4.69 8.79
C PRO A 178 -14.88 -3.94 8.61
N GLN A 179 -15.37 -3.30 9.67
CA GLN A 179 -16.65 -2.57 9.64
C GLN A 179 -16.65 -1.49 8.56
N ASP A 180 -17.75 -1.42 7.79
CA ASP A 180 -18.04 -0.40 6.77
C ASP A 180 -17.04 -0.27 5.61
N VAL A 181 -16.20 -1.29 5.36
CA VAL A 181 -15.25 -1.28 4.24
C VAL A 181 -15.84 -1.92 2.98
N PHE A 182 -16.52 -3.06 3.16
CA PHE A 182 -17.08 -3.87 2.08
C PHE A 182 -18.61 -3.89 2.16
N GLU A 183 -19.28 -3.68 1.04
CA GLU A 183 -20.71 -3.90 0.85
C GLU A 183 -20.88 -5.19 0.04
N VAL A 184 -21.46 -6.23 0.64
CA VAL A 184 -21.75 -7.53 -0.01
C VAL A 184 -23.25 -7.64 -0.26
N LEU A 185 -23.64 -7.85 -1.51
CA LEU A 185 -25.03 -8.08 -1.92
C LEU A 185 -25.15 -9.47 -2.56
N GLU A 186 -25.86 -10.36 -1.87
CA GLU A 186 -26.15 -11.71 -2.35
C GLU A 186 -27.49 -11.75 -3.07
N GLU A 187 -27.46 -12.20 -4.32
CA GLU A 187 -28.65 -12.47 -5.13
C GLU A 187 -28.66 -13.93 -5.61
N PRO A 188 -29.80 -14.50 -6.03
CA PRO A 188 -29.88 -15.91 -6.42
C PRO A 188 -28.88 -16.33 -7.53
N HIS A 189 -28.48 -15.40 -8.40
CA HIS A 189 -27.65 -15.70 -9.57
C HIS A 189 -26.26 -15.05 -9.56
N ARG A 190 -25.98 -14.20 -8.57
CA ARG A 190 -24.74 -13.46 -8.45
C ARG A 190 -24.48 -13.04 -7.00
N THR A 191 -23.23 -12.86 -6.65
CA THR A 191 -22.82 -12.13 -5.46
C THR A 191 -22.02 -10.91 -5.91
N LEU A 192 -22.39 -9.73 -5.43
CA LEU A 192 -21.72 -8.48 -5.74
C LEU A 192 -20.95 -8.00 -4.50
N VAL A 193 -19.64 -7.91 -4.61
CA VAL A 193 -18.76 -7.35 -3.58
C VAL A 193 -18.31 -5.97 -4.04
N THR A 194 -18.58 -4.94 -3.25
CA THR A 194 -18.18 -3.56 -3.59
C THR A 194 -17.45 -2.90 -2.44
N TRP A 195 -16.48 -2.06 -2.77
CA TRP A 195 -15.81 -1.20 -1.81
C TRP A 195 -15.54 0.15 -2.44
N LYS A 196 -15.57 1.19 -1.61
CA LYS A 196 -15.07 2.49 -2.02
C LYS A 196 -13.56 2.44 -1.93
N ALA A 197 -12.87 2.75 -3.01
CA ALA A 197 -11.47 3.13 -2.89
C ALA A 197 -11.44 4.29 -1.88
N PRO A 198 -10.71 4.19 -0.75
CA PRO A 198 -10.71 5.24 0.26
C PRO A 198 -10.34 6.55 -0.41
N ALA A 199 -11.31 7.46 -0.54
CA ALA A 199 -11.05 8.76 -1.11
C ALA A 199 -9.99 9.39 -0.22
N ALA A 200 -8.83 9.67 -0.80
CA ALA A 200 -7.76 10.37 -0.11
C ALA A 200 -8.14 11.86 -0.01
N LEU A 201 -9.36 12.18 0.44
CA LEU A 201 -9.91 13.52 0.52
C LEU A 201 -8.96 14.41 1.32
N SER A 202 -8.41 13.88 2.41
CA SER A 202 -7.31 14.53 3.13
C SER A 202 -6.09 14.76 2.24
N LYS A 203 -5.61 13.78 1.47
CA LYS A 203 -4.51 13.96 0.51
C LYS A 203 -4.73 15.08 -0.48
N TYR A 204 -5.90 15.10 -1.11
CA TYR A 204 -6.24 16.13 -2.06
C TYR A 204 -6.41 17.49 -1.39
N LEU A 205 -7.01 17.57 -0.20
CA LEU A 205 -7.13 18.80 0.58
C LEU A 205 -5.76 19.36 0.98
N PHE A 206 -4.84 18.54 1.48
CA PHE A 206 -3.50 19.02 1.84
C PHE A 206 -2.67 19.38 0.61
N ALA A 207 -2.79 18.63 -0.50
CA ALA A 207 -2.19 19.02 -1.77
C ALA A 207 -2.75 20.37 -2.27
N PHE A 208 -4.06 20.59 -2.11
CA PHE A 208 -4.73 21.87 -2.36
C PHE A 208 -4.11 22.98 -1.48
N PHE A 209 -3.93 22.75 -0.18
CA PHE A 209 -3.31 23.73 0.72
C PHE A 209 -1.85 24.05 0.35
N ILE A 210 -1.04 23.05 -0.01
CA ILE A 210 0.35 23.26 -0.45
C ILE A 210 0.37 24.07 -1.74
N LEU A 211 -0.46 23.72 -2.73
CA LEU A 211 -0.54 24.47 -3.97
C LEU A 211 -1.02 25.90 -3.73
N LEU A 212 -1.99 26.11 -2.85
CA LEU A 212 -2.49 27.43 -2.50
C LEU A 212 -1.39 28.28 -1.85
N ALA A 213 -0.61 27.69 -0.94
CA ALA A 213 0.56 28.34 -0.35
C ALA A 213 1.60 28.70 -1.42
N LEU A 214 1.97 27.76 -2.29
CA LEU A 214 2.93 28.01 -3.38
C LEU A 214 2.42 29.04 -4.39
N SER A 215 1.13 29.02 -4.74
CA SER A 215 0.50 30.02 -5.60
C SER A 215 0.57 31.40 -4.97
N SER A 216 0.30 31.53 -3.67
CA SER A 216 0.38 32.81 -2.97
C SER A 216 1.82 33.38 -2.95
N VAL A 217 2.82 32.51 -2.76
CA VAL A 217 4.25 32.83 -2.81
C VAL A 217 4.61 33.35 -4.21
N VAL A 218 4.26 32.61 -5.26
CA VAL A 218 4.56 32.99 -6.65
C VAL A 218 3.86 34.29 -7.02
N SER A 219 2.58 34.45 -6.71
CA SER A 219 1.84 35.70 -6.97
C SER A 219 2.49 36.89 -6.27
N GLY A 220 2.96 36.72 -5.04
CA GLY A 220 3.75 37.74 -4.36
C GLY A 220 5.00 38.13 -5.14
N ILE A 221 5.81 37.14 -5.56
CA ILE A 221 7.07 37.40 -6.29
C ILE A 221 6.81 38.14 -7.60
N VAL A 222 5.74 37.78 -8.31
CA VAL A 222 5.37 38.40 -9.58
C VAL A 222 4.88 39.84 -9.39
N LEU A 223 4.05 40.09 -8.38
CA LEU A 223 3.46 41.42 -8.17
C LEU A 223 4.43 42.42 -7.52
N TYR A 224 5.33 41.95 -6.66
CA TYR A 224 6.14 42.83 -5.79
C TYR A 224 7.65 42.59 -5.88
N GLY A 225 8.09 41.47 -6.47
CA GLY A 225 9.50 41.06 -6.48
C GLY A 225 10.28 41.52 -7.72
N GLY A 226 9.65 42.28 -8.62
CA GLY A 226 10.28 42.74 -9.86
C GLY A 226 10.60 41.60 -10.84
N MET A 227 9.98 40.43 -10.68
CA MET A 227 10.18 39.30 -11.57
C MET A 227 9.69 39.64 -12.97
N PRO A 228 10.46 39.32 -14.04
CA PRO A 228 10.01 39.50 -15.41
C PRO A 228 8.66 38.78 -15.67
N LEU A 229 7.73 39.48 -16.31
CA LEU A 229 6.38 38.98 -16.60
C LEU A 229 6.36 37.60 -17.28
N PHE A 230 7.35 37.29 -18.13
CA PHE A 230 7.43 35.99 -18.80
C PHE A 230 7.76 34.84 -17.84
N LEU A 231 8.63 35.06 -16.85
CA LEU A 231 8.95 34.06 -15.81
C LEU A 231 7.76 33.89 -14.86
N GLY A 232 7.14 35.01 -14.46
CA GLY A 232 5.95 34.99 -13.62
C GLY A 232 4.77 34.28 -14.27
N GLY A 233 4.52 34.56 -15.55
CA GLY A 233 3.50 33.89 -16.35
C GLY A 233 3.77 32.40 -16.51
N GLY A 234 5.03 32.01 -16.74
CA GLY A 234 5.43 30.60 -16.83
C GLY A 234 5.19 29.82 -15.52
N LEU A 235 5.60 30.39 -14.38
CA LEU A 235 5.37 29.81 -13.05
C LEU A 235 3.87 29.71 -12.72
N ALA A 236 3.09 30.75 -13.02
CA ALA A 236 1.65 30.75 -12.81
C ALA A 236 0.95 29.69 -13.69
N ALA A 237 1.35 29.55 -14.96
CA ALA A 237 0.82 28.52 -15.85
C ALA A 237 1.16 27.11 -15.34
N PHE A 238 2.39 26.89 -14.88
CA PHE A 238 2.82 25.61 -14.29
C PHE A 238 2.00 25.26 -13.03
N LEU A 239 1.84 26.20 -12.09
CA LEU A 239 1.01 25.99 -10.90
C LEU A 239 -0.47 25.79 -11.25
N GLY A 240 -0.99 26.53 -12.24
CA GLY A 240 -2.34 26.33 -12.77
C GLY A 240 -2.54 24.94 -13.37
N MET A 241 -1.54 24.41 -14.08
CA MET A 241 -1.55 23.03 -14.58
C MET A 241 -1.57 22.03 -13.41
N LEU A 242 -0.75 22.24 -12.37
CA LEU A 242 -0.79 21.39 -11.18
C LEU A 242 -2.14 21.44 -10.46
N TRP A 243 -2.75 22.63 -10.36
CA TRP A 243 -4.11 22.81 -9.84
C TRP A 243 -5.13 21.96 -10.60
N LEU A 244 -5.08 22.01 -11.93
CA LEU A 244 -5.95 21.23 -12.79
C LEU A 244 -5.69 19.73 -12.65
N LEU A 245 -4.44 19.30 -12.55
CA LEU A 245 -4.08 17.88 -12.37
C LEU A 245 -4.56 17.33 -11.02
N ILE A 246 -4.37 18.09 -9.94
CA ILE A 246 -4.82 17.68 -8.60
C ILE A 246 -6.35 17.70 -8.51
N GLY A 247 -6.99 18.73 -9.07
CA GLY A 247 -8.45 18.82 -9.16
C GLY A 247 -9.03 17.67 -9.99
N TYR A 248 -8.47 17.40 -11.16
CA TYR A 248 -8.86 16.27 -12.00
C TYR A 248 -8.69 14.94 -11.26
N SER A 249 -7.55 14.70 -10.62
CA SER A 249 -7.31 13.46 -9.85
C SER A 249 -8.27 13.33 -8.66
N PHE A 250 -8.62 14.42 -7.99
CA PHE A 250 -9.62 14.43 -6.91
C PHE A 250 -10.99 14.02 -7.45
N PHE A 251 -11.49 14.71 -8.48
CA PHE A 251 -12.81 14.42 -9.05
C PHE A 251 -12.87 13.07 -9.75
N ALA A 252 -11.77 12.62 -10.36
CA ALA A 252 -11.67 11.31 -10.97
C ALA A 252 -11.87 10.17 -9.96
N ASN A 253 -11.51 10.39 -8.68
CA ASN A 253 -11.55 9.37 -7.64
C ASN A 253 -12.67 9.56 -6.59
N LEU A 254 -13.32 10.73 -6.53
CA LEU A 254 -14.27 11.10 -5.47
C LEU A 254 -15.51 10.20 -5.37
N SER A 255 -15.84 9.47 -6.44
CA SER A 255 -16.99 8.56 -6.49
C SER A 255 -16.66 7.17 -7.06
N ALA A 256 -15.37 6.84 -7.19
CA ALA A 256 -14.95 5.56 -7.74
C ALA A 256 -15.23 4.44 -6.72
N LYS A 257 -16.09 3.50 -7.08
CA LYS A 257 -16.34 2.24 -6.37
C LYS A 257 -15.79 1.11 -7.21
N MET A 258 -15.00 0.24 -6.58
CA MET A 258 -14.60 -1.01 -7.20
C MET A 258 -15.68 -2.05 -6.94
N MET A 259 -15.96 -2.86 -7.95
CA MET A 259 -16.99 -3.88 -7.91
C MET A 259 -16.49 -5.17 -8.51
N VAL A 260 -16.74 -6.26 -7.80
CA VAL A 260 -16.52 -7.62 -8.27
C VAL A 260 -17.85 -8.34 -8.24
N GLU A 261 -18.33 -8.73 -9.42
CA GLU A 261 -19.55 -9.51 -9.58
C GLU A 261 -19.15 -10.97 -9.86
N VAL A 262 -19.45 -11.85 -8.91
CA VAL A 262 -19.22 -13.30 -9.04
C VAL A 262 -20.52 -13.96 -9.47
N ARG A 263 -20.53 -14.52 -10.68
CA ARG A 263 -21.63 -15.32 -11.23
C ARG A 263 -21.22 -16.79 -11.27
N LYS A 264 -22.17 -17.67 -11.58
CA LYS A 264 -21.93 -19.13 -11.64
C LYS A 264 -20.76 -19.57 -12.55
N LYS A 265 -20.41 -18.78 -13.58
CA LYS A 265 -19.40 -19.17 -14.59
C LYS A 265 -18.28 -18.15 -14.78
N GLU A 266 -18.45 -16.94 -14.30
CA GLU A 266 -17.58 -15.81 -14.61
C GLU A 266 -17.48 -14.87 -13.41
N LEU A 267 -16.33 -14.23 -13.32
CA LEU A 267 -16.03 -13.11 -12.43
C LEU A 267 -15.89 -11.87 -13.30
N GLU A 268 -16.69 -10.85 -13.03
CA GLU A 268 -16.64 -9.56 -13.72
C GLU A 268 -16.13 -8.49 -12.74
N VAL A 269 -15.10 -7.76 -13.15
CA VAL A 269 -14.51 -6.69 -12.35
C VAL A 269 -14.72 -5.39 -13.09
N ARG A 270 -15.28 -4.40 -12.40
CA ARG A 270 -15.56 -3.09 -12.96
C ARG A 270 -15.45 -2.00 -11.92
N GLN A 271 -15.28 -0.77 -12.40
CA GLN A 271 -15.31 0.42 -11.58
C GLN A 271 -16.58 1.22 -11.89
N GLU A 272 -17.42 1.46 -10.89
CA GLU A 272 -18.55 2.38 -10.99
C GLU A 272 -18.17 3.77 -10.49
N GLY A 273 -18.57 4.80 -11.24
CA GLY A 273 -18.24 6.18 -10.94
C GLY A 273 -16.77 6.54 -11.15
N GLY A 274 -16.43 7.80 -10.88
CA GLY A 274 -15.15 8.39 -11.27
C GLY A 274 -15.13 8.84 -12.73
N ILE A 275 -14.17 9.68 -13.09
CA ILE A 275 -14.01 10.21 -14.46
C ILE A 275 -13.12 9.28 -15.29
N THR A 276 -12.15 8.64 -14.63
CA THR A 276 -11.30 7.61 -15.24
C THR A 276 -11.89 6.25 -14.92
N HIS A 277 -12.42 5.58 -15.94
CA HIS A 277 -12.82 4.18 -15.84
C HIS A 277 -11.63 3.30 -16.20
N LYS A 278 -11.30 2.36 -15.33
CA LYS A 278 -10.42 1.26 -15.71
C LYS A 278 -11.20 0.29 -16.59
N GLN A 279 -10.49 -0.37 -17.50
CA GLN A 279 -11.12 -1.32 -18.40
C GLN A 279 -11.71 -2.45 -17.56
N PRO A 280 -13.02 -2.70 -17.65
CA PRO A 280 -13.60 -3.86 -16.99
C PRO A 280 -13.04 -5.11 -17.65
N PHE A 281 -12.86 -6.16 -16.87
CA PHE A 281 -12.51 -7.47 -17.40
C PHE A 281 -13.46 -8.54 -16.86
N THR A 282 -13.59 -9.59 -17.64
CA THR A 282 -14.37 -10.77 -17.29
C THR A 282 -13.47 -11.99 -17.38
N LEU A 283 -13.39 -12.75 -16.30
CA LEU A 283 -12.61 -13.97 -16.22
C LEU A 283 -13.54 -15.16 -15.99
N PRO A 284 -13.54 -16.18 -16.88
CA PRO A 284 -14.28 -17.40 -16.63
C PRO A 284 -13.72 -18.11 -15.38
N LEU A 285 -14.59 -18.43 -14.40
CA LEU A 285 -14.19 -19.06 -13.13
C LEU A 285 -13.46 -20.38 -13.33
N PHE A 286 -13.71 -21.08 -14.45
CA PHE A 286 -13.01 -22.32 -14.72
C PHE A 286 -11.50 -22.15 -14.93
N LYS A 287 -11.07 -20.98 -15.40
CA LYS A 287 -9.65 -20.61 -15.61
C LYS A 287 -8.99 -20.09 -14.35
N LEU A 288 -9.76 -19.52 -13.43
CA LEU A 288 -9.27 -19.06 -12.14
C LEU A 288 -8.88 -20.26 -11.29
N LYS A 289 -7.68 -20.22 -10.74
CA LYS A 289 -7.14 -21.26 -9.86
C LYS A 289 -6.93 -20.75 -8.44
N ALA A 290 -6.43 -19.54 -8.28
CA ALA A 290 -6.22 -18.89 -6.99
C ALA A 290 -6.40 -17.38 -7.10
N LEU A 291 -6.69 -16.73 -5.99
CA LEU A 291 -6.61 -15.28 -5.83
C LEU A 291 -5.52 -14.99 -4.81
N CYS A 292 -4.59 -14.10 -5.13
CA CYS A 292 -3.54 -13.74 -4.17
C CYS A 292 -3.15 -12.28 -4.31
N PHE A 293 -2.49 -11.73 -3.31
CA PHE A 293 -1.74 -10.48 -3.46
C PHE A 293 -0.37 -10.59 -2.83
N ASP A 294 0.58 -9.95 -3.47
CA ASP A 294 1.95 -9.86 -3.00
C ASP A 294 2.13 -8.58 -2.16
N VAL A 295 3.04 -8.64 -1.19
CA VAL A 295 3.37 -7.51 -0.33
C VAL A 295 4.82 -7.16 -0.56
N SER A 296 5.08 -5.98 -1.13
CA SER A 296 6.42 -5.43 -1.37
C SER A 296 6.57 -4.06 -0.74
N SER A 297 7.78 -3.74 -0.26
CA SER A 297 8.09 -2.40 0.23
C SER A 297 8.34 -1.38 -0.88
N GLU A 298 8.72 -1.83 -2.09
CA GLU A 298 8.99 -0.98 -3.26
C GLU A 298 7.73 -0.74 -4.09
N GLN A 299 6.92 -1.79 -4.26
CA GLN A 299 5.69 -1.75 -5.03
C GLN A 299 4.50 -1.72 -4.08
N GLN A 300 3.90 -0.53 -3.94
CA GLN A 300 2.54 -0.41 -3.40
C GLN A 300 1.53 -0.90 -4.44
N GLU A 301 1.72 -2.12 -4.94
CA GLU A 301 0.76 -2.73 -5.84
C GLU A 301 -0.54 -2.91 -5.07
N ALA A 302 -1.54 -2.21 -5.58
CA ALA A 302 -2.85 -2.08 -5.00
C ALA A 302 -3.81 -3.00 -5.76
N ALA A 303 -3.44 -4.28 -5.88
CA ALA A 303 -4.19 -5.24 -6.65
C ALA A 303 -4.15 -6.64 -6.01
N LEU A 304 -5.25 -7.37 -6.22
CA LEU A 304 -5.34 -8.82 -6.07
C LEU A 304 -5.19 -9.42 -7.46
N GLN A 305 -4.32 -10.41 -7.59
CA GLN A 305 -4.03 -11.08 -8.84
C GLN A 305 -4.95 -12.29 -9.01
N CYS A 306 -5.61 -12.39 -10.16
CA CYS A 306 -6.37 -13.57 -10.54
C CYS A 306 -5.43 -14.57 -11.23
N LEU A 307 -4.97 -15.59 -10.49
CA LEU A 307 -4.01 -16.55 -11.02
C LEU A 307 -4.69 -17.62 -11.88
N THR A 308 -4.16 -17.80 -13.09
CA THR A 308 -4.49 -18.91 -13.98
C THR A 308 -3.53 -20.08 -13.78
N GLU A 309 -3.79 -21.20 -14.47
CA GLU A 309 -2.91 -22.37 -14.40
C GLU A 309 -1.48 -22.09 -14.91
N GLN A 310 -1.33 -21.16 -15.86
CA GLN A 310 -0.01 -20.75 -16.31
C GLN A 310 0.74 -19.98 -15.21
N ASP A 311 0.06 -19.02 -14.57
CA ASP A 311 0.66 -18.19 -13.53
C ASP A 311 1.10 -19.02 -12.31
N ILE A 312 0.32 -20.05 -11.95
CA ILE A 312 0.69 -20.99 -10.90
C ILE A 312 1.96 -21.77 -11.27
N ARG A 313 2.07 -22.27 -12.50
CA ARG A 313 3.27 -23.02 -12.94
C ARG A 313 4.51 -22.14 -12.91
N GLU A 314 4.41 -20.89 -13.37
CA GLU A 314 5.52 -19.93 -13.31
C GLU A 314 5.95 -19.67 -11.85
N ARG A 315 4.99 -19.56 -10.92
CA ARG A 315 5.26 -19.44 -9.47
C ARG A 315 5.84 -20.72 -8.86
N GLU A 316 5.43 -21.90 -9.30
CA GLU A 316 6.00 -23.18 -8.86
C GLU A 316 7.45 -23.36 -9.33
N GLU A 317 7.75 -23.06 -10.59
CA GLU A 317 9.11 -23.06 -11.13
C GLU A 317 10.02 -22.08 -10.36
N MET A 318 9.45 -20.98 -9.86
CA MET A 318 10.13 -20.06 -8.96
C MET A 318 10.41 -20.68 -7.58
N LYS A 319 9.44 -21.42 -7.00
CA LYS A 319 9.62 -22.16 -5.73
C LYS A 319 10.78 -23.17 -5.85
N GLU A 320 10.92 -23.83 -7.00
CA GLU A 320 11.99 -24.79 -7.28
C GLU A 320 13.35 -24.15 -7.60
N GLY A 321 13.39 -22.82 -7.82
CA GLY A 321 14.62 -22.08 -8.13
C GLY A 321 15.10 -22.26 -9.57
N THR A 322 14.21 -22.71 -10.46
CA THR A 322 14.49 -23.00 -11.87
C THR A 322 14.52 -21.73 -12.73
N ILE A 323 13.81 -20.69 -12.31
CA ILE A 323 13.76 -19.36 -12.95
C ILE A 323 14.13 -18.30 -11.92
N SER A 324 14.80 -17.23 -12.36
CA SER A 324 15.13 -16.10 -11.50
C SER A 324 13.87 -15.31 -11.10
N PHE A 325 13.85 -14.80 -9.86
CA PHE A 325 12.74 -14.00 -9.34
C PHE A 325 12.39 -12.82 -10.26
N ASP A 326 13.41 -12.15 -10.81
CA ASP A 326 13.23 -10.97 -11.67
C ASP A 326 12.51 -11.29 -12.99
N GLU A 327 12.75 -12.47 -13.57
CA GLU A 327 12.14 -12.89 -14.84
C GLU A 327 10.66 -13.26 -14.66
N VAL A 328 10.33 -13.94 -13.55
CA VAL A 328 8.95 -14.29 -13.20
C VAL A 328 8.18 -13.06 -12.73
N TRP A 329 8.81 -12.15 -11.98
CA TRP A 329 8.14 -10.90 -11.59
C TRP A 329 7.87 -10.02 -12.79
N ALA A 330 8.78 -9.96 -13.76
CA ALA A 330 8.54 -9.26 -15.02
C ALA A 330 7.42 -9.91 -15.85
N SER A 331 7.29 -11.24 -15.86
CA SER A 331 6.19 -11.93 -16.56
C SER A 331 4.85 -11.73 -15.84
N ILE A 332 4.83 -11.84 -14.51
CA ILE A 332 3.67 -11.59 -13.65
C ILE A 332 3.22 -10.15 -13.83
N VAL A 333 4.07 -9.15 -13.66
CA VAL A 333 3.72 -7.72 -13.83
C VAL A 333 3.19 -7.44 -15.25
N PHE A 334 3.70 -8.14 -16.26
CA PHE A 334 3.20 -8.00 -17.63
C PHE A 334 1.81 -8.65 -17.82
N ASN A 335 1.57 -9.83 -17.24
CA ASN A 335 0.27 -10.53 -17.23
C ASN A 335 -0.77 -9.85 -16.30
N ASP A 336 -0.30 -9.21 -15.23
CA ASP A 336 -1.06 -8.51 -14.20
C ASP A 336 -1.84 -7.32 -14.76
N SER A 337 -1.38 -6.76 -15.89
CA SER A 337 -2.11 -5.73 -16.63
C SER A 337 -3.46 -6.22 -17.21
N THR A 338 -3.70 -7.54 -17.27
CA THR A 338 -4.89 -8.12 -17.90
C THR A 338 -5.93 -8.72 -16.94
N HIS A 339 -5.54 -9.18 -15.74
CA HIS A 339 -6.44 -9.90 -14.81
C HIS A 339 -6.24 -9.53 -13.33
N SER A 340 -6.05 -8.25 -13.02
CA SER A 340 -5.85 -7.75 -11.67
C SER A 340 -7.06 -7.00 -11.11
N ILE A 341 -7.48 -7.34 -9.90
CA ILE A 341 -8.56 -6.67 -9.17
C ILE A 341 -7.95 -5.57 -8.31
N GLU A 342 -8.18 -4.32 -8.68
CA GLU A 342 -7.60 -3.23 -7.92
C GLU A 342 -8.23 -3.01 -6.56
N THR A 343 -7.41 -3.08 -5.53
CA THR A 343 -7.78 -2.86 -4.14
C THR A 343 -7.60 -1.39 -3.73
N GLY A 344 -6.90 -0.58 -4.52
CA GLY A 344 -6.69 0.84 -4.23
C GLY A 344 -5.90 1.07 -2.93
N ARG A 345 -6.55 1.63 -1.90
CA ARG A 345 -5.89 1.95 -0.62
C ARG A 345 -6.32 1.03 0.52
N LEU A 346 -6.87 -0.14 0.20
CA LEU A 346 -7.07 -1.16 1.22
C LEU A 346 -5.73 -1.49 1.89
N THR A 347 -5.78 -1.54 3.21
CA THR A 347 -4.72 -2.02 4.09
C THR A 347 -4.44 -3.51 3.85
N ILE A 348 -3.33 -4.05 4.35
CA ILE A 348 -2.99 -5.47 4.13
C ILE A 348 -4.07 -6.37 4.73
N GLY A 349 -4.57 -6.02 5.92
CA GLY A 349 -5.65 -6.76 6.55
C GLY A 349 -6.96 -6.70 5.78
N GLU A 350 -7.30 -5.54 5.20
CA GLU A 350 -8.48 -5.43 4.33
C GLU A 350 -8.32 -6.20 3.01
N ARG A 351 -7.11 -6.24 2.43
CA ARG A 351 -6.83 -7.03 1.22
C ARG A 351 -6.92 -8.52 1.50
N LEU A 352 -6.36 -8.97 2.62
CA LEU A 352 -6.48 -10.36 3.07
C LEU A 352 -7.94 -10.76 3.26
N TYR A 353 -8.74 -9.90 3.90
CA TYR A 353 -10.16 -10.15 4.05
C TYR A 353 -10.89 -10.21 2.69
N LEU A 354 -10.56 -9.30 1.76
CA LEU A 354 -11.16 -9.30 0.42
C LEU A 354 -10.77 -10.54 -0.38
N GLU A 355 -9.52 -10.99 -0.27
CA GLU A 355 -9.04 -12.25 -0.87
C GLU A 355 -9.89 -13.42 -0.38
N GLN A 356 -9.93 -13.63 0.95
CA GLN A 356 -10.70 -14.71 1.59
C GLN A 356 -12.19 -14.64 1.24
N LEU A 357 -12.79 -13.45 1.29
CA LEU A 357 -14.20 -13.24 0.93
C LEU A 357 -14.49 -13.63 -0.52
N LEU A 358 -13.62 -13.22 -1.46
CA LEU A 358 -13.82 -13.53 -2.87
C LEU A 358 -13.59 -15.02 -3.13
N GLU A 359 -12.59 -15.63 -2.50
CA GLU A 359 -12.35 -17.06 -2.56
C GLU A 359 -13.58 -17.85 -2.10
N ASP A 360 -14.09 -17.56 -0.89
CA ASP A 360 -15.29 -18.22 -0.34
C ASP A 360 -16.48 -18.12 -1.31
N VAL A 361 -16.76 -16.91 -1.81
CA VAL A 361 -17.86 -16.67 -2.75
C VAL A 361 -17.65 -17.40 -4.08
N ILE A 362 -16.43 -17.45 -4.59
CA ILE A 362 -16.10 -18.14 -5.83
C ILE A 362 -16.24 -19.65 -5.65
N PHE A 363 -15.74 -20.22 -4.56
CA PHE A 363 -15.80 -21.65 -4.29
C PHE A 363 -17.25 -22.12 -4.07
N GLU A 364 -18.04 -21.38 -3.28
CA GLU A 364 -19.46 -21.65 -3.07
C GLU A 364 -20.24 -21.63 -4.39
N ARG A 365 -20.00 -20.62 -5.25
CA ARG A 365 -20.73 -20.48 -6.52
C ARG A 365 -20.25 -21.41 -7.62
N ALA A 366 -18.97 -21.78 -7.61
CA ALA A 366 -18.36 -22.68 -8.59
C ALA A 366 -18.59 -24.16 -8.27
N ASN A 367 -19.13 -24.50 -7.09
CA ASN A 367 -19.26 -25.89 -6.63
C ASN A 367 -17.90 -26.61 -6.60
N ARG A 368 -16.83 -25.90 -6.23
CA ARG A 368 -15.48 -26.43 -6.11
C ARG A 368 -15.16 -26.58 -4.63
N ASP A 369 -14.73 -27.77 -4.21
CA ASP A 369 -14.24 -27.98 -2.84
C ASP A 369 -12.97 -27.12 -2.62
N VAL A 370 -12.90 -26.42 -1.49
CA VAL A 370 -11.73 -25.65 -1.05
C VAL A 370 -10.56 -26.63 -0.82
N ALA A 371 -9.40 -26.36 -1.44
CA ALA A 371 -8.22 -27.21 -1.36
C ALA A 371 -7.31 -26.83 -0.19
#